data_AF-A0A6C1B7S1-F1
#
_entry.id   AF-A0A6C1B7S1-F1
#
_cell.length_a   1.000
_cell.length_b   1.000
_cell.length_c   1.000
_cell.angle_alpha   90.00
_cell.angle_beta   90.00
_cell.angle_gamma   90.00
#
_symmetry.space_group_name_H-M   'P 1'
#
loop_
_entity.id
_entity.type
_entity.pdbx_description
1 polymer ?
#
loop_
_entity_poly.entity_id
_entity_poly.type
_entity_poly.pdbx_seq_one_letter_code
_entity_poly.pdbx_strand_id
1 'polypeptide(L)'
;MEASEQQVDLLVGENKRAEAVGLLRQVARQNPARKAPWARLVKLYFEAGNYGEAIVASDEVLQRDPADRVAKSVRAVSGLRVATRSLAELRNDEEMTGSARVDAVNLAKVLRETLGEAVLVPPVEEADDAPPVEKHVQRRVRRPRRERPARLAKPATVATPVPEVNGDPFSVLK
;
A
#
# COMPACT_ATOMS: atom_id res chain seq x y z
N MET A 1 -13.33 37.73 1.75
CA MET A 1 -12.75 36.37 1.58
C MET A 1 -11.28 36.34 1.95
N GLU A 2 -10.48 37.33 1.55
CA GLU A 2 -9.07 37.42 1.95
C GLU A 2 -8.88 37.44 3.48
N ALA A 3 -9.74 38.14 4.23
CA ALA A 3 -9.66 38.20 5.69
C ALA A 3 -9.75 36.81 6.36
N SER A 4 -10.65 35.93 5.91
CA SER A 4 -10.77 34.58 6.46
C SER A 4 -9.58 33.68 6.08
N GLU A 5 -8.96 33.94 4.93
CA GLU A 5 -7.79 33.19 4.47
C GLU A 5 -6.53 33.58 5.26
N GLN A 6 -6.30 34.88 5.42
CA GLN A 6 -5.24 35.41 6.27
C GLN A 6 -5.38 34.91 7.72
N GLN A 7 -6.61 34.86 8.23
CA GLN A 7 -6.86 34.35 9.58
C GLN A 7 -6.56 32.85 9.71
N VAL A 8 -6.88 32.04 8.70
CA VAL A 8 -6.47 30.62 8.69
C VAL A 8 -4.95 30.49 8.71
N ASP A 9 -4.24 31.28 7.91
CA ASP A 9 -2.77 31.20 7.82
C ASP A 9 -2.10 31.66 9.14
N LEU A 10 -2.66 32.67 9.81
CA LEU A 10 -2.25 33.07 11.16
C LEU A 10 -2.46 31.95 12.18
N LEU A 11 -3.65 31.33 12.20
CA LEU A 11 -3.95 30.22 13.12
C LEU A 11 -3.02 29.03 12.90
N VAL A 12 -2.66 28.73 11.66
CA VAL A 12 -1.68 27.68 11.34
C VAL A 12 -0.28 28.06 11.83
N GLY A 13 0.14 29.32 11.63
CA GLY A 13 1.42 29.84 12.13
C GLY A 13 1.53 29.85 13.65
N GLU A 14 0.42 30.11 14.35
CA GLU A 14 0.31 30.05 15.82
C GLU A 14 0.13 28.61 16.35
N ASN A 15 0.23 27.60 15.49
CA ASN A 15 0.03 26.18 15.82
C ASN A 15 -1.39 25.84 16.32
N LYS A 16 -2.37 26.73 16.13
CA LYS A 16 -3.80 26.56 16.44
C LYS A 16 -4.53 25.84 15.30
N ARG A 17 -4.03 24.66 14.92
CA ARG A 17 -4.55 23.91 13.77
C ARG A 17 -6.03 23.50 13.91
N ALA A 18 -6.48 23.17 15.12
CA ALA A 18 -7.89 22.81 15.34
C ALA A 18 -8.85 23.97 15.03
N GLU A 19 -8.48 25.19 15.43
CA GLU A 19 -9.24 26.41 15.15
C GLU A 19 -9.25 26.73 13.66
N ALA A 20 -8.09 26.61 13.00
CA ALA A 20 -7.98 26.78 11.55
C ALA A 20 -8.90 25.81 10.79
N VAL A 21 -8.92 24.54 11.20
CA VAL A 21 -9.82 23.51 10.63
C VAL A 21 -11.29 23.87 10.87
N GLY A 22 -11.65 24.31 12.07
CA GLY A 22 -13.01 24.73 12.42
C GLY A 22 -13.50 25.88 11.52
N LEU A 23 -12.66 26.90 11.35
CA LEU A 23 -12.93 28.05 10.49
C LEU A 23 -13.08 27.62 9.02
N LEU A 24 -12.18 26.79 8.50
CA LEU A 24 -12.28 26.28 7.12
C LEU A 24 -13.56 25.48 6.88
N ARG A 25 -13.98 24.64 7.82
CA ARG A 25 -15.26 23.91 7.74
C ARG A 25 -16.46 24.86 7.74
N GLN A 26 -16.41 25.95 8.49
CA GLN A 26 -17.45 26.98 8.45
C GLN A 26 -17.48 27.67 7.07
N VAL A 27 -16.33 28.08 6.54
CA VAL A 27 -16.24 28.71 5.22
C VAL A 27 -16.74 27.77 4.13
N ALA A 28 -16.40 26.49 4.21
CA ALA A 28 -16.86 25.45 3.30
C ALA A 28 -18.39 25.29 3.33
N ARG A 29 -19.00 25.28 4.52
CA ARG A 29 -20.46 25.22 4.69
C ARG A 29 -21.18 26.45 4.14
N GLN A 30 -20.60 27.63 4.31
CA GLN A 30 -21.15 28.87 3.77
C GLN A 30 -21.05 28.94 2.24
N ASN A 31 -20.07 28.25 1.64
CA ASN A 31 -19.81 28.30 0.21
C ASN A 31 -19.56 26.90 -0.36
N PRO A 32 -20.60 26.05 -0.41
CA PRO A 32 -20.44 24.65 -0.73
C PRO A 32 -20.00 24.39 -2.17
N ALA A 33 -20.12 25.33 -3.10
CA ALA A 33 -19.61 25.16 -4.47
C ALA A 33 -18.08 25.36 -4.59
N ARG A 34 -17.43 25.97 -3.60
CA ARG A 34 -16.01 26.35 -3.70
C ARG A 34 -15.09 25.24 -3.21
N LYS A 35 -14.08 24.88 -4.03
CA LYS A 35 -13.09 23.85 -3.67
C LYS A 35 -11.99 24.34 -2.73
N ALA A 36 -11.70 25.64 -2.72
CA ALA A 36 -10.53 26.19 -2.01
C ALA A 36 -10.47 25.87 -0.49
N PRO A 37 -11.58 25.97 0.28
CA PRO A 37 -11.55 25.60 1.70
C PRO A 37 -11.26 24.11 1.92
N TRP A 38 -11.79 23.25 1.05
CA TRP A 38 -11.54 21.81 1.10
C TRP A 38 -10.09 21.48 0.76
N ALA A 39 -9.50 22.13 -0.26
CA ALA A 39 -8.10 21.95 -0.61
C ALA A 39 -7.15 22.35 0.54
N ARG A 40 -7.48 23.41 1.29
CA ARG A 40 -6.73 23.79 2.51
C ARG A 40 -6.90 22.74 3.62
N LEU A 41 -8.11 22.21 3.82
CA LEU A 41 -8.35 21.12 4.77
C LEU A 41 -7.56 19.86 4.42
N VAL A 42 -7.48 19.49 3.13
CA VAL A 42 -6.66 18.36 2.65
C VAL A 42 -5.22 18.51 3.13
N LYS A 43 -4.61 19.68 2.90
CA LYS A 43 -3.23 19.96 3.32
C LYS A 43 -3.08 19.82 4.84
N LEU A 44 -3.95 20.46 5.62
CA LEU A 44 -3.86 20.43 7.08
C LEU A 44 -4.01 19.01 7.65
N TYR A 45 -4.97 18.22 7.15
CA TYR A 45 -5.16 16.85 7.60
C TYR A 45 -4.00 15.94 7.19
N PHE A 46 -3.50 16.08 5.97
CA PHE A 46 -2.39 15.29 5.49
C PHE A 46 -1.09 15.57 6.28
N GLU A 47 -0.78 16.83 6.53
CA GLU A 47 0.38 17.25 7.34
C GLU A 47 0.27 16.83 8.81
N ALA A 48 -0.96 16.70 9.33
CA ALA A 48 -1.22 16.21 10.69
C ALA A 48 -1.19 14.67 10.80
N GLY A 49 -1.07 13.94 9.68
CA GLY A 49 -1.17 12.47 9.66
C GLY A 49 -2.60 11.93 9.80
N ASN A 50 -3.61 12.81 9.72
CA ASN A 50 -5.03 12.47 9.79
C ASN A 50 -5.52 12.04 8.41
N TYR A 51 -5.04 10.88 7.95
CA TYR A 51 -5.23 10.43 6.58
C TYR A 51 -6.69 10.11 6.22
N GLY A 52 -7.51 9.69 7.18
CA GLY A 52 -8.94 9.45 6.96
C GLY A 52 -9.67 10.74 6.59
N GLU A 53 -9.47 11.80 7.36
CA GLU A 53 -10.05 13.12 7.10
C GLU A 53 -9.46 13.77 5.84
N ALA A 54 -8.17 13.51 5.54
CA ALA A 54 -7.56 13.95 4.30
C ALA A 54 -8.23 13.32 3.07
N ILE A 55 -8.62 12.04 3.13
CA ILE A 55 -9.37 11.36 2.06
C ILE A 55 -10.73 12.03 1.87
N VAL A 56 -11.51 12.21 2.95
CA VAL A 56 -12.83 12.84 2.88
C VAL A 56 -12.75 14.25 2.31
N ALA A 57 -11.80 15.07 2.78
CA ALA A 57 -11.59 16.41 2.24
C ALA A 57 -11.14 16.39 0.77
N SER A 58 -10.37 15.38 0.35
CA SER A 58 -9.96 15.23 -1.05
C SER A 58 -11.15 14.89 -1.94
N ASP A 59 -12.07 14.04 -1.47
CA ASP A 59 -13.30 13.74 -2.19
C ASP A 59 -14.19 14.97 -2.33
N GLU A 60 -14.28 15.83 -1.31
CA GLU A 60 -14.97 17.12 -1.43
C GLU A 60 -14.31 18.01 -2.49
N VAL A 61 -12.98 18.06 -2.60
CA VAL A 61 -12.31 18.77 -3.70
C VAL A 61 -12.71 18.17 -5.04
N LEU A 62 -12.67 16.84 -5.18
CA LEU A 62 -12.95 16.14 -6.43
C LEU A 62 -14.41 16.21 -6.89
N GLN A 63 -15.36 16.32 -5.96
CA GLN A 63 -16.76 16.58 -6.29
C GLN A 63 -16.94 17.93 -6.99
N ARG A 64 -16.07 18.90 -6.72
CA ARG A 64 -16.11 20.27 -7.29
C ARG A 64 -15.18 20.43 -8.48
N ASP A 65 -14.04 19.75 -8.45
CA ASP A 65 -13.07 19.68 -9.54
C ASP A 65 -12.54 18.25 -9.70
N PRO A 66 -13.18 17.44 -10.57
CA PRO A 66 -12.76 16.07 -10.83
C PRO A 66 -11.38 15.94 -11.48
N ALA A 67 -10.81 17.04 -12.02
CA ALA A 67 -9.50 17.04 -12.66
C ALA A 67 -8.36 17.39 -11.69
N ASP A 68 -8.66 17.74 -10.44
CA ASP A 68 -7.67 18.15 -9.45
C ASP A 68 -6.67 17.01 -9.15
N ARG A 69 -5.46 17.16 -9.69
CA ARG A 69 -4.39 16.15 -9.55
C ARG A 69 -3.87 16.04 -8.13
N VAL A 70 -3.86 17.15 -7.39
CA VAL A 70 -3.36 17.18 -6.01
C VAL A 70 -4.31 16.39 -5.13
N ALA A 71 -5.62 16.63 -5.23
CA ALA A 71 -6.62 15.86 -4.47
C ALA A 71 -6.58 14.36 -4.80
N LYS A 72 -6.43 13.98 -6.08
CA LYS A 72 -6.24 12.56 -6.47
C LYS A 72 -5.01 11.95 -5.81
N SER A 73 -3.87 12.64 -5.87
CA SER A 73 -2.61 12.17 -5.29
C SER A 73 -2.70 12.04 -3.77
N VAL A 74 -3.22 13.05 -3.07
CA VAL A 74 -3.36 13.01 -1.61
C VAL A 74 -4.34 11.93 -1.18
N ARG A 75 -5.47 11.76 -1.86
CA ARG A 75 -6.41 10.65 -1.61
C ARG A 75 -5.72 9.30 -1.73
N ALA A 76 -4.99 9.07 -2.82
CA ALA A 76 -4.30 7.81 -3.06
C ALA A 76 -3.22 7.52 -2.01
N VAL A 77 -2.33 8.49 -1.73
CA VAL A 77 -1.25 8.33 -0.75
C VAL A 77 -1.81 8.15 0.66
N SER A 78 -2.85 8.90 1.03
CA SER A 78 -3.52 8.76 2.32
C SER A 78 -4.16 7.38 2.47
N GLY A 79 -4.85 6.89 1.44
CA GLY A 79 -5.45 5.55 1.42
C GLY A 79 -4.39 4.45 1.59
N LEU A 80 -3.26 4.57 0.89
CA LEU A 80 -2.15 3.62 1.02
C LEU A 80 -1.56 3.63 2.44
N ARG A 81 -1.38 4.80 3.06
CA ARG A 81 -0.88 4.91 4.44
C ARG A 81 -1.85 4.29 5.45
N VAL A 82 -3.16 4.52 5.28
CA VAL A 82 -4.19 3.87 6.10
C VAL A 82 -4.12 2.36 5.95
N ALA A 83 -4.13 1.85 4.71
CA ALA A 83 -4.06 0.41 4.44
C ALA A 83 -2.78 -0.21 5.02
N THR A 84 -1.63 0.44 4.87
CA THR A 84 -0.35 -0.03 5.42
C THR A 84 -0.41 -0.14 6.94
N ARG A 85 -0.99 0.86 7.62
CA ARG A 85 -1.16 0.84 9.07
C ARG A 85 -2.10 -0.28 9.51
N SER A 86 -3.25 -0.43 8.85
CA SER A 86 -4.20 -1.51 9.16
C SER A 86 -3.58 -2.90 8.96
N LEU A 87 -2.78 -3.08 7.90
CA LEU A 87 -2.05 -4.33 7.69
C LEU A 87 -0.97 -4.59 8.75
N ALA A 88 -0.27 -3.54 9.20
CA ALA A 88 0.71 -3.65 10.27
C ALA A 88 0.05 -4.03 11.61
N GLU A 89 -1.11 -3.45 11.92
CA GLU A 89 -1.94 -3.79 13.07
C GLU A 89 -2.41 -5.25 12.99
N LEU A 90 -2.96 -5.67 11.84
CA LEU A 90 -3.39 -7.06 11.60
C LEU A 90 -2.25 -8.08 11.71
N ARG A 91 -1.04 -7.75 11.25
CA ARG A 91 0.12 -8.66 11.35
C ARG A 91 0.54 -8.90 12.80
N ASN A 92 0.36 -7.91 13.67
CA ASN A 92 0.75 -7.99 15.07
C ASN A 92 -0.33 -8.69 15.92
N ASP A 93 -1.51 -8.96 15.36
CA ASP A 93 -2.57 -9.74 15.99
C ASP A 93 -2.36 -11.22 15.65
N GLU A 94 -2.29 -12.10 16.67
CA GLU A 94 -1.98 -13.53 16.49
C GLU A 94 -3.16 -14.30 15.86
N GLU A 95 -4.39 -13.77 15.96
CA GLU A 95 -5.59 -14.37 15.36
C GLU A 95 -5.82 -13.89 13.93
N MET A 96 -4.84 -14.16 13.05
CA MET A 96 -5.01 -13.94 11.62
C MET A 96 -5.97 -14.98 11.04
N THR A 97 -7.28 -14.76 11.17
CA THR A 97 -8.34 -15.67 10.72
C THR A 97 -8.90 -15.28 9.34
N GLY A 98 -9.12 -16.29 8.48
CA GLY A 98 -9.96 -16.19 7.29
C GLY A 98 -9.64 -15.08 6.29
N SER A 99 -10.60 -14.16 6.11
CA SER A 99 -10.73 -13.18 5.02
C SER A 99 -9.66 -12.09 5.01
N ALA A 100 -9.26 -11.59 6.18
CA ALA A 100 -8.33 -10.47 6.30
C ALA A 100 -6.97 -10.77 5.65
N ARG A 101 -6.51 -12.03 5.73
CA ARG A 101 -5.28 -12.48 5.07
C ARG A 101 -5.44 -12.49 3.54
N VAL A 102 -6.58 -12.93 3.03
CA VAL A 102 -6.87 -12.99 1.59
C VAL A 102 -6.90 -11.58 1.00
N ASP A 103 -7.55 -10.64 1.68
CA ASP A 103 -7.64 -9.24 1.24
C ASP A 103 -6.27 -8.56 1.23
N ALA A 104 -5.43 -8.83 2.22
CA ALA A 104 -4.05 -8.34 2.26
C ALA A 104 -3.23 -8.82 1.06
N VAL A 105 -3.36 -10.11 0.69
CA VAL A 105 -2.68 -10.69 -0.47
C VAL A 105 -3.20 -10.09 -1.78
N ASN A 106 -4.51 -9.92 -1.91
CA ASN A 106 -5.12 -9.29 -3.08
C ASN A 106 -4.66 -7.83 -3.25
N LEU A 107 -4.60 -7.07 -2.15
CA LEU A 107 -4.07 -5.71 -2.17
C LEU A 107 -2.61 -5.68 -2.64
N ALA A 108 -1.76 -6.57 -2.10
CA ALA A 108 -0.36 -6.66 -2.53
C ALA A 108 -0.22 -6.97 -4.04
N LYS A 109 -1.08 -7.84 -4.57
CA LYS A 109 -1.11 -8.15 -6.00
C LYS A 109 -1.47 -6.93 -6.84
N VAL A 110 -2.53 -6.20 -6.48
CA VAL A 110 -2.96 -4.98 -7.19
C VAL A 110 -1.87 -3.92 -7.16
N LEU A 111 -1.20 -3.73 -6.01
CA LEU A 111 -0.09 -2.77 -5.90
C LEU A 111 1.06 -3.14 -6.85
N ARG A 112 1.45 -4.40 -6.89
CA ARG A 112 2.50 -4.91 -7.77
C ARG A 112 2.18 -4.69 -9.26
N GLU A 113 0.95 -5.00 -9.65
CA GLU A 113 0.47 -4.78 -11.02
C GLU A 113 0.48 -3.30 -11.39
N THR A 114 0.06 -2.43 -10.46
CA THR A 114 0.05 -0.97 -10.65
C THR A 114 1.45 -0.40 -10.81
N LEU A 115 2.44 -0.95 -10.11
CA LEU A 115 3.84 -0.53 -10.17
C LEU A 115 4.61 -1.13 -11.36
N GLY A 116 4.04 -2.10 -12.08
CA GLY A 116 4.74 -2.81 -13.15
C GLY A 116 5.84 -3.75 -12.66
N GLU A 117 5.94 -4.02 -11.36
CA GLU A 117 6.98 -4.84 -10.74
C GLU A 117 6.61 -6.34 -10.75
N ALA A 118 6.37 -6.88 -11.94
CA ALA A 118 5.95 -8.27 -12.12
C ALA A 118 7.01 -9.33 -11.72
N VAL A 119 8.17 -8.98 -11.15
CA VAL A 119 9.24 -9.96 -10.84
C VAL A 119 9.88 -9.65 -9.49
N LEU A 120 9.81 -10.62 -8.57
CA LEU A 120 10.16 -10.49 -7.14
C LEU A 120 11.66 -10.59 -6.85
N VAL A 121 12.42 -11.23 -7.73
CA VAL A 121 13.88 -11.38 -7.70
C VAL A 121 14.20 -11.69 -9.17
N PRO A 122 15.17 -11.03 -9.83
CA PRO A 122 15.69 -11.60 -11.07
C PRO A 122 15.99 -13.08 -10.77
N PRO A 123 15.62 -14.06 -11.63
CA PRO A 123 16.30 -15.35 -11.50
C PRO A 123 17.78 -14.99 -11.43
N VAL A 124 18.49 -15.49 -10.42
CA VAL A 124 19.94 -15.38 -10.43
C VAL A 124 20.30 -16.02 -11.77
N GLU A 125 20.57 -15.19 -12.77
CA GLU A 125 21.36 -15.61 -13.90
C GLU A 125 22.63 -16.06 -13.21
N GLU A 126 22.77 -17.38 -13.08
CA GLU A 126 24.01 -18.02 -12.68
C GLU A 126 25.05 -17.32 -13.53
N ALA A 127 25.81 -16.44 -12.89
CA ALA A 127 26.74 -15.58 -13.58
C ALA A 127 27.60 -16.48 -14.45
N ASP A 128 27.47 -16.26 -15.75
CA ASP A 128 28.26 -16.88 -16.80
C ASP A 128 29.73 -16.93 -16.40
N ASP A 129 30.36 -18.04 -16.77
CA ASP A 129 31.71 -18.06 -17.32
C ASP A 129 32.73 -17.13 -16.64
N ALA A 130 33.20 -17.56 -15.47
CA ALA A 130 34.52 -17.15 -15.00
C ALA A 130 35.60 -17.84 -15.87
N PRO A 131 36.58 -17.12 -16.45
CA PRO A 131 37.66 -17.72 -17.23
C PRO A 131 38.54 -18.63 -16.34
N PRO A 132 39.14 -19.71 -16.88
CA PRO A 132 39.88 -20.66 -16.07
C PRO A 132 41.21 -20.05 -15.62
N VAL A 133 41.31 -19.71 -14.33
CA VAL A 133 42.59 -19.38 -13.70
C VAL A 133 43.31 -20.68 -13.36
N GLU A 134 44.34 -21.01 -14.15
CA GLU A 134 45.29 -22.08 -13.90
C GLU A 134 45.93 -21.96 -12.51
N LYS A 135 45.75 -22.97 -11.64
CA LYS A 135 46.71 -23.27 -10.57
C LYS A 135 46.87 -24.78 -10.35
N HIS A 136 47.96 -25.28 -10.94
CA HIS A 136 48.93 -26.21 -10.35
C HIS A 136 48.43 -27.34 -9.43
N VAL A 137 48.39 -28.53 -10.03
CA VAL A 137 48.68 -29.88 -9.52
C VAL A 137 48.96 -29.98 -8.02
N GLN A 138 48.01 -30.57 -7.27
CA GLN A 138 48.37 -31.58 -6.26
C GLN A 138 47.46 -32.81 -6.37
N ARG A 139 48.15 -33.90 -6.70
CA ARG A 139 47.66 -35.26 -6.89
C ARG A 139 47.02 -35.78 -5.58
N ARG A 140 45.68 -35.85 -5.53
CA ARG A 140 44.98 -36.70 -4.55
C ARG A 140 44.21 -37.82 -5.24
N VAL A 141 44.56 -39.01 -4.78
CA VAL A 141 44.22 -40.37 -5.17
C VAL A 141 42.73 -40.57 -5.49
N ARG A 142 42.48 -41.20 -6.65
CA ARG A 142 41.18 -41.67 -7.14
C ARG A 142 40.54 -42.66 -6.15
N ARG A 143 39.26 -42.47 -5.82
CA ARG A 143 38.36 -43.53 -5.34
C ARG A 143 37.16 -43.64 -6.29
N PRO A 144 36.71 -44.85 -6.65
CA PRO A 144 35.76 -45.04 -7.74
C PRO A 144 34.33 -44.66 -7.36
N ARG A 145 33.68 -44.02 -8.34
CA ARG A 145 32.27 -43.66 -8.44
C ARG A 145 31.40 -44.92 -8.47
N ARG A 146 30.41 -45.01 -7.60
CA ARG A 146 29.30 -45.98 -7.71
C ARG A 146 28.13 -45.32 -8.45
N GLU A 147 27.55 -46.09 -9.35
CA GLU A 147 26.52 -45.71 -10.31
C GLU A 147 25.13 -45.54 -9.67
N ARG A 148 24.27 -44.77 -10.37
CA ARG A 148 22.86 -44.49 -10.08
C ARG A 148 22.00 -45.77 -10.04
N PRO A 149 20.76 -45.68 -9.52
CA PRO A 149 19.68 -45.65 -10.51
C PRO A 149 18.59 -44.62 -10.23
N ALA A 150 17.98 -44.21 -11.34
CA ALA A 150 16.78 -43.40 -11.42
C ALA A 150 15.57 -44.08 -10.75
N ARG A 151 14.65 -43.28 -10.20
CA ARG A 151 13.29 -43.76 -9.95
C ARG A 151 12.24 -42.66 -10.16
N LEU A 152 11.57 -42.82 -11.30
CA LEU A 152 10.13 -42.75 -11.57
C LEU A 152 9.34 -41.51 -11.14
N ALA A 153 8.64 -40.97 -12.14
CA ALA A 153 7.71 -39.87 -12.08
C ALA A 153 6.27 -40.30 -11.71
N LYS A 154 5.51 -39.30 -11.20
CA LYS A 154 4.04 -39.10 -11.20
C LYS A 154 3.21 -39.89 -10.16
N PRO A 155 2.00 -39.42 -9.75
CA PRO A 155 1.16 -38.38 -10.39
C PRO A 155 0.65 -37.23 -9.50
N ALA A 156 0.05 -36.26 -10.20
CA ALA A 156 -0.66 -35.11 -9.68
C ALA A 156 -1.85 -35.49 -8.79
N THR A 157 -1.99 -34.81 -7.66
CA THR A 157 -3.19 -34.83 -6.84
C THR A 157 -4.09 -33.68 -7.26
N VAL A 158 -5.35 -34.04 -7.48
CA VAL A 158 -6.48 -33.22 -7.92
C VAL A 158 -6.62 -31.95 -7.09
N ALA A 159 -6.67 -30.80 -7.75
CA ALA A 159 -7.12 -29.55 -7.14
C ALA A 159 -8.62 -29.65 -6.86
N THR A 160 -8.99 -29.77 -5.59
CA THR A 160 -10.34 -29.48 -5.11
C THR A 160 -10.62 -27.98 -5.28
N PRO A 161 -11.86 -27.58 -5.60
CA PRO A 161 -12.21 -26.17 -5.70
C PRO A 161 -12.08 -25.53 -4.33
N VAL A 162 -11.28 -24.48 -4.25
CA VAL A 162 -11.18 -23.62 -3.07
C VAL A 162 -12.56 -22.98 -2.88
N PRO A 163 -13.20 -23.09 -1.70
CA PRO A 163 -14.45 -22.38 -1.48
C PRO A 163 -14.18 -20.88 -1.61
N GLU A 164 -15.07 -20.15 -2.29
CA GLU A 164 -15.12 -18.69 -2.21
C GLU A 164 -15.38 -18.31 -0.75
N VAL A 165 -14.30 -18.09 0.00
CA VAL A 165 -14.37 -17.46 1.31
C VAL A 165 -14.68 -16.00 1.04
N ASN A 166 -15.97 -15.68 1.04
CA ASN A 166 -16.44 -14.31 0.91
C ASN A 166 -15.85 -13.52 2.08
N GLY A 167 -15.02 -12.54 1.74
CA GLY A 167 -14.19 -11.82 2.69
C GLY A 167 -14.94 -10.83 3.58
N ASP A 168 -16.18 -11.14 3.96
CA ASP A 168 -17.08 -10.21 4.62
C ASP A 168 -16.64 -9.91 6.06
N PRO A 169 -16.15 -8.70 6.36
CA PRO A 169 -15.70 -8.33 7.71
C PRO A 169 -16.86 -8.18 8.71
N PHE A 170 -18.12 -8.19 8.26
CA PHE A 170 -19.30 -8.05 9.12
C PHE A 170 -19.92 -9.40 9.52
N SER A 171 -19.40 -10.51 8.99
CA SER A 171 -19.94 -11.85 9.24
C SER A 171 -19.79 -12.34 10.70
N VAL A 172 -18.91 -11.69 11.48
CA VAL A 172 -18.67 -11.96 12.91
C VAL A 172 -19.60 -11.20 13.87
N LEU A 173 -20.47 -10.31 13.37
CA LEU A 173 -21.32 -9.45 14.20
C LEU A 173 -22.70 -10.05 14.53
N LYS A 174 -22.83 -11.38 14.62
CA LYS A 174 -24.11 -12.07 14.91
C LYS A 174 -24.48 -12.08 16.39
#